data_AF-A0A193C6V8-F1
#
_entry.id   AF-A0A193C6V8-F1
#
_cell.length_a   1.000
_cell.length_b   1.000
_cell.length_c   1.000
_cell.angle_alpha   90.00
_cell.angle_beta   90.00
_cell.angle_gamma   90.00
#
_symmetry.space_group_name_H-M   'P 1'
#
loop_
_entity.id
_entity.type
_entity.pdbx_description
1 polymer ?
#
loop_
_entity_poly.entity_id
_entity_poly.type
_entity_poly.pdbx_seq_one_letter_code
_entity_poly.pdbx_strand_id
1 'polypeptide(L)'
;MPGGRLTLEDRRLIATWLKDGLGYAEIARRLGRPTSTISREVARNSGHSGYRADEASRVTGERARRRKPHPRAAPVVTNDYGRDPEAVRRFEADFTEMMVATGLPRMMSRVLACLSVSDDGVHTAAELAQRLQVSPASISNAVRYLETQALLKRERTGRREQYVIDEEMPQRVWAESVRANQEWIKIARQGAEVLGTSTPAGVRMDDLSRFHARINEVMLDDRVAVYVGDALTVLAALLHARRSLSVPALAAALGWDGERVSAALRVAEEHPHVAGPVRVNSCGGGYRAVALVERLTEEQMAALES
;
A
#
# COMPACT_ATOMS: atom_id res chain seq x y z
N MET A 1 -0.89 -35.94 9.80
CA MET A 1 0.34 -36.29 9.03
C MET A 1 1.56 -36.14 9.94
N PRO A 2 2.11 -37.21 10.54
CA PRO A 2 3.25 -37.08 11.44
C PRO A 2 4.55 -37.01 10.63
N GLY A 3 4.91 -35.83 10.14
CA GLY A 3 6.05 -35.63 9.23
C GLY A 3 7.07 -34.61 9.74
N GLY A 4 7.48 -34.71 11.00
CA GLY A 4 8.59 -33.92 11.55
C GLY A 4 9.95 -34.36 10.97
N ARG A 5 10.98 -33.51 11.09
CA ARG A 5 12.36 -33.90 10.78
C ARG A 5 12.78 -35.06 11.68
N LEU A 6 13.53 -36.03 11.15
CA LEU A 6 14.13 -37.09 11.97
C LEU A 6 14.95 -36.46 13.10
N THR A 7 14.73 -36.91 14.33
CA THR A 7 15.49 -36.47 15.51
C THR A 7 16.86 -37.16 15.57
N LEU A 8 17.73 -36.77 16.51
CA LEU A 8 18.97 -37.52 16.74
C LEU A 8 18.67 -38.94 17.24
N GLU A 9 17.63 -39.09 18.06
CA GLU A 9 17.17 -40.38 18.58
C GLU A 9 16.66 -41.29 17.46
N ASP A 10 15.83 -40.76 16.55
CA ASP A 10 15.39 -41.49 15.36
C ASP A 10 16.60 -42.00 14.55
N ARG A 11 17.63 -41.16 14.37
CA ARG A 11 18.84 -41.54 13.63
C ARG A 11 19.67 -42.61 14.33
N ARG A 12 19.72 -42.61 15.67
CA ARG A 12 20.40 -43.65 16.44
C ARG A 12 19.69 -45.00 16.29
N LEU A 13 18.37 -45.01 16.36
CA LEU A 13 17.56 -46.21 16.12
C LEU A 13 17.75 -46.76 14.70
N ILE A 14 17.77 -45.89 13.68
CA ILE A 14 18.09 -46.29 12.31
C ILE A 14 19.47 -46.95 12.23
N ALA A 15 20.49 -46.37 12.87
CA ALA A 15 21.85 -46.94 12.83
C ALA A 15 21.94 -48.30 13.54
N THR A 16 21.25 -48.48 14.67
CA THR A 16 21.19 -49.76 15.38
C THR A 16 20.51 -50.82 14.51
N TRP A 17 19.31 -50.54 14.00
CA TRP A 17 18.55 -51.53 13.24
C TRP A 17 19.16 -51.88 11.89
N LEU A 18 19.92 -50.96 11.27
CA LEU A 18 20.71 -51.29 10.08
C LEU A 18 21.85 -52.26 10.40
N LYS A 19 22.48 -52.15 11.58
CA LYS A 19 23.49 -53.13 12.02
C LYS A 19 22.86 -54.49 12.33
N ASP A 20 21.63 -54.49 12.83
CA ASP A 20 20.84 -55.70 13.07
C ASP A 20 20.26 -56.32 11.77
N GLY A 21 20.57 -55.72 10.59
CA GLY A 21 20.17 -56.25 9.29
C GLY A 21 18.73 -55.95 8.86
N LEU A 22 18.03 -55.02 9.52
CA LEU A 22 16.66 -54.67 9.15
C LEU A 22 16.61 -53.86 7.85
N GLY A 23 15.62 -54.19 7.01
CA GLY A 23 15.33 -53.43 5.80
C GLY A 23 14.65 -52.08 6.06
N TYR A 24 14.78 -51.13 5.12
CA TYR A 24 14.28 -49.76 5.27
C TYR A 24 12.77 -49.66 5.52
N ALA A 25 11.96 -50.56 4.94
CA ALA A 25 10.52 -50.58 5.15
C ALA A 25 10.14 -50.96 6.58
N GLU A 26 10.89 -51.87 7.20
CA GLU A 26 10.67 -52.29 8.58
C GLU A 26 11.06 -51.19 9.57
N ILE A 27 12.21 -50.56 9.35
CA ILE A 27 12.67 -49.40 10.13
C ILE A 27 11.64 -48.25 10.06
N ALA A 28 11.09 -48.02 8.87
CA ALA A 28 10.09 -46.99 8.64
C ALA A 28 8.79 -47.26 9.41
N ARG A 29 8.30 -48.51 9.40
CA ARG A 29 7.13 -48.92 10.20
C ARG A 29 7.35 -48.69 11.69
N ARG A 30 8.51 -49.09 12.23
CA ARG A 30 8.84 -48.94 13.65
C ARG A 30 8.92 -47.48 14.12
N LEU A 31 9.37 -46.57 13.26
CA LEU A 31 9.44 -45.13 13.57
C LEU A 31 8.14 -44.37 13.23
N GLY A 32 7.13 -45.04 12.67
CA GLY A 32 5.94 -44.36 12.15
C GLY A 32 6.25 -43.33 11.06
N ARG A 33 7.24 -43.61 10.20
CA ARG A 33 7.69 -42.73 9.11
C ARG A 33 7.50 -43.39 7.75
N PRO A 34 7.39 -42.59 6.66
CA PRO A 34 7.42 -43.15 5.30
C PRO A 34 8.75 -43.83 4.99
N THR A 35 8.73 -44.96 4.28
CA THR A 35 9.94 -45.68 3.83
C THR A 35 10.88 -44.78 3.02
N SER A 36 10.32 -43.86 2.22
CA SER A 36 11.10 -42.90 1.45
C SER A 36 11.90 -41.94 2.33
N THR A 37 11.49 -41.69 3.57
CA THR A 37 12.23 -40.85 4.53
C THR A 37 13.49 -41.56 5.01
N ILE A 38 13.38 -42.84 5.37
CA ILE A 38 14.50 -43.66 5.83
C ILE A 38 15.49 -43.91 4.69
N SER A 39 15.01 -44.32 3.52
CA SER A 39 15.85 -44.54 2.34
C SER A 39 16.63 -43.29 1.96
N ARG A 40 15.97 -42.12 1.91
CA ARG A 40 16.63 -40.85 1.57
C ARG A 40 17.58 -40.35 2.67
N GLU A 41 17.33 -40.65 3.93
CA GLU A 41 18.24 -40.32 5.03
C GLU A 41 19.52 -41.15 4.95
N VAL A 42 19.38 -42.47 4.80
CA VAL A 42 20.50 -43.41 4.71
C VAL A 42 21.31 -43.14 3.44
N ALA A 43 20.67 -43.01 2.28
CA ALA A 43 21.38 -42.72 1.03
C ALA A 43 22.19 -41.41 1.06
N ARG A 44 21.73 -40.40 1.82
CA ARG A 44 22.40 -39.09 1.90
C ARG A 44 23.49 -38.99 2.95
N ASN A 45 23.48 -39.85 3.96
CA ASN A 45 24.40 -39.76 5.10
C ASN A 45 25.17 -41.06 5.37
N SER A 46 25.06 -42.07 4.50
CA SER A 46 25.94 -43.23 4.48
C SER A 46 27.24 -42.89 3.76
N GLY A 47 28.37 -43.10 4.43
CA GLY A 47 29.71 -42.99 3.86
C GLY A 47 30.34 -44.35 3.58
N HIS A 48 31.65 -44.36 3.34
CA HIS A 48 32.43 -45.58 3.09
C HIS A 48 32.41 -46.59 4.27
N SER A 49 32.10 -46.12 5.48
CA SER A 49 31.96 -46.92 6.70
C SER A 49 30.50 -47.23 7.09
N GLY A 50 29.54 -46.98 6.19
CA GLY A 50 28.12 -47.17 6.44
C GLY A 50 27.44 -45.95 7.08
N TYR A 51 26.23 -46.16 7.59
CA TYR A 51 25.39 -45.09 8.16
C TYR A 51 25.77 -44.78 9.62
N ARG A 52 26.08 -43.51 9.93
CA ARG A 52 26.44 -43.06 11.29
C ARG A 52 25.50 -41.96 11.77
N ALA A 53 24.78 -42.21 12.86
CA ALA A 53 23.74 -41.32 13.38
C ALA A 53 24.24 -39.93 13.77
N ASP A 54 25.36 -39.85 14.50
CA ASP A 54 25.89 -38.57 15.00
C ASP A 54 26.46 -37.72 13.85
N GLU A 55 27.06 -38.35 12.83
CA GLU A 55 27.53 -37.68 11.62
C GLU A 55 26.37 -37.17 10.76
N ALA A 56 25.34 -37.99 10.55
CA ALA A 56 24.11 -37.59 9.85
C ALA A 56 23.43 -36.40 10.54
N SER A 57 23.40 -36.39 11.89
CA SER A 57 22.87 -35.29 12.68
C SER A 57 23.73 -34.03 12.56
N ARG A 58 25.05 -34.16 12.65
CA ARG A 58 26.00 -33.05 12.49
C ARG A 58 25.92 -32.43 11.10
N VAL A 59 25.96 -33.24 10.04
CA VAL A 59 25.86 -32.77 8.63
C VAL A 59 24.51 -32.10 8.36
N THR A 60 23.42 -32.66 8.90
CA THR A 60 22.10 -32.03 8.81
C THR A 60 22.05 -30.70 9.56
N GLY A 61 22.68 -30.62 10.74
CA GLY A 61 22.82 -29.41 11.53
C GLY A 61 23.68 -28.34 10.86
N GLU A 62 24.82 -28.72 10.30
CA GLU A 62 25.72 -27.84 9.53
C GLU A 62 25.04 -27.29 8.28
N ARG A 63 24.26 -28.11 7.55
CA ARG A 63 23.45 -27.65 6.41
C ARG A 63 22.33 -26.69 6.84
N ALA A 64 21.69 -26.94 7.97
CA ALA A 64 20.69 -26.02 8.53
C ALA A 64 21.32 -24.69 8.95
N ARG A 65 22.54 -24.72 9.52
CA ARG A 65 23.32 -23.53 9.88
C ARG A 65 23.82 -22.75 8.66
N ARG A 66 24.31 -23.44 7.61
CA ARG A 66 24.70 -22.82 6.32
C ARG A 66 23.53 -22.22 5.54
N ARG A 67 22.31 -22.71 5.79
CA ARG A 67 21.07 -22.15 5.25
C ARG A 67 20.49 -20.99 6.06
N LYS A 68 21.14 -20.53 7.13
CA LYS A 68 20.85 -19.18 7.62
C LYS A 68 21.16 -18.23 6.46
N PRO A 69 20.17 -17.48 5.93
CA PRO A 69 20.47 -16.47 4.94
C PRO A 69 21.45 -15.51 5.61
N HIS A 70 22.69 -15.48 5.13
CA HIS A 70 23.48 -14.27 5.31
C HIS A 70 22.66 -13.17 4.63
N PRO A 71 22.43 -12.01 5.27
CA PRO A 71 21.87 -10.88 4.56
C PRO A 71 22.90 -10.54 3.49
N ARG A 72 22.67 -11.00 2.26
CA ARG A 72 23.35 -10.45 1.09
C ARG A 72 22.96 -8.99 1.15
N ALA A 73 23.94 -8.10 1.31
CA ALA A 73 23.71 -6.67 1.19
C ALA A 73 22.83 -6.48 -0.05
N ALA A 74 21.65 -5.90 0.14
CA ALA A 74 20.76 -5.61 -0.97
C ALA A 74 21.61 -4.89 -2.04
N PRO A 75 21.53 -5.30 -3.32
CA PRO A 75 22.34 -4.68 -4.35
C PRO A 75 22.14 -3.17 -4.26
N VAL A 76 23.23 -2.46 -4.05
CA VAL A 76 23.23 -1.01 -4.03
C VAL A 76 22.72 -0.56 -5.39
N VAL A 77 21.57 0.11 -5.41
CA VAL A 77 21.07 0.76 -6.62
C VAL A 77 22.04 1.91 -6.90
N THR A 78 23.06 1.63 -7.70
CA THR A 78 23.88 2.67 -8.33
C THR A 78 23.09 3.12 -9.53
N ASN A 79 22.38 4.23 -9.40
CA ASN A 79 21.77 4.90 -10.52
C ASN A 79 22.71 6.00 -11.01
N ASP A 80 22.77 6.16 -12.33
CA ASP A 80 23.67 7.10 -13.04
C ASP A 80 23.42 8.58 -12.70
N TYR A 81 22.47 8.84 -11.79
CA TYR A 81 22.11 10.16 -11.24
C TYR A 81 23.00 10.62 -10.08
N GLY A 82 24.05 9.86 -9.71
CA GLY A 82 25.06 10.31 -8.73
C GLY A 82 24.57 10.42 -7.28
N ARG A 83 23.48 9.72 -6.93
CA ARG A 83 22.91 9.74 -5.57
C ARG A 83 23.79 8.93 -4.62
N ASP A 84 23.93 9.40 -3.37
CA ASP A 84 24.59 8.62 -2.32
C ASP A 84 23.76 7.36 -1.99
N PRO A 85 24.31 6.16 -2.25
CA PRO A 85 23.64 4.90 -1.92
C PRO A 85 23.16 4.75 -0.49
N GLU A 86 23.92 5.29 0.49
CA GLU A 86 23.57 5.15 1.90
C GLU A 86 22.42 6.08 2.27
N ALA A 87 22.40 7.29 1.72
CA ALA A 87 21.28 8.21 1.86
C ALA A 87 19.97 7.61 1.32
N VAL A 88 20.00 6.95 0.15
CA VAL A 88 18.81 6.29 -0.42
C VAL A 88 18.34 5.14 0.47
N ARG A 89 19.25 4.30 0.97
CA ARG A 89 18.90 3.20 1.90
C ARG A 89 18.26 3.72 3.20
N ARG A 90 18.80 4.80 3.76
CA ARG A 90 18.24 5.44 4.96
C ARG A 90 16.84 5.98 4.68
N PHE A 91 16.66 6.68 3.56
CA PHE A 91 15.35 7.19 3.15
C PHE A 91 14.34 6.07 2.94
N GLU A 92 14.71 4.97 2.26
CA GLU A 92 13.84 3.81 2.07
C GLU A 92 13.39 3.22 3.42
N ALA A 93 14.29 3.16 4.40
CA ALA A 93 13.98 2.72 5.75
C ALA A 93 13.02 3.69 6.47
N ASP A 94 13.31 5.00 6.45
CA ASP A 94 12.47 6.03 7.07
C ASP A 94 11.07 6.06 6.45
N PHE A 95 10.98 5.93 5.12
CA PHE A 95 9.73 5.88 4.39
C PHE A 95 8.93 4.61 4.73
N THR A 96 9.62 3.47 4.89
CA THR A 96 9.00 2.23 5.39
C THR A 96 8.43 2.41 6.79
N GLU A 97 9.19 3.00 7.72
CA GLU A 97 8.73 3.20 9.10
C GLU A 97 7.54 4.18 9.17
N MET A 98 7.55 5.24 8.36
CA MET A 98 6.41 6.16 8.24
C MET A 98 5.14 5.42 7.82
N MET A 99 5.20 4.59 6.78
CA MET A 99 4.04 3.81 6.33
C MET A 99 3.55 2.80 7.37
N VAL A 100 4.47 2.22 8.15
CA VAL A 100 4.09 1.34 9.27
C VAL A 100 3.37 2.13 10.36
N ALA A 101 3.87 3.32 10.70
CA ALA A 101 3.25 4.18 11.70
C ALA A 101 1.85 4.67 11.29
N THR A 102 1.58 4.79 9.99
CA THR A 102 0.25 5.16 9.46
C THR A 102 -0.69 3.97 9.27
N GLY A 103 -0.26 2.75 9.59
CA GLY A 103 -1.12 1.56 9.67
C GLY A 103 -0.92 0.52 8.58
N LEU A 104 0.02 0.72 7.64
CA LEU A 104 0.32 -0.28 6.62
C LEU A 104 1.15 -1.43 7.21
N PRO A 105 0.82 -2.71 6.94
CA PRO A 105 1.61 -3.83 7.44
C PRO A 105 3.06 -3.78 6.95
N ARG A 106 4.03 -4.01 7.84
CA ARG A 106 5.47 -3.82 7.57
C ARG A 106 5.98 -4.43 6.27
N MET A 107 5.56 -5.64 5.91
CA MET A 107 6.04 -6.26 4.66
C MET A 107 5.51 -5.58 3.40
N MET A 108 4.32 -4.98 3.47
CA MET A 108 3.65 -4.28 2.39
C MET A 108 4.29 -2.90 2.24
N SER A 109 4.59 -2.23 3.36
CA SER A 109 5.39 -1.00 3.40
C SER A 109 6.77 -1.21 2.78
N ARG A 110 7.46 -2.31 3.08
CA ARG A 110 8.77 -2.63 2.48
C ARG A 110 8.70 -2.84 0.97
N VAL A 111 7.66 -3.53 0.48
CA VAL A 111 7.46 -3.73 -0.97
C VAL A 111 7.16 -2.40 -1.66
N LEU A 112 6.26 -1.60 -1.09
CA LEU A 112 5.90 -0.29 -1.62
C LEU A 112 7.11 0.65 -1.63
N ALA A 113 7.86 0.75 -0.53
CA ALA A 113 9.08 1.56 -0.45
C ALA A 113 10.11 1.15 -1.50
N CYS A 114 10.39 -0.16 -1.62
CA CYS A 114 11.35 -0.69 -2.59
C CYS A 114 10.98 -0.34 -4.05
N LEU A 115 9.69 -0.37 -4.39
CA LEU A 115 9.21 0.04 -5.71
C LEU A 115 9.28 1.57 -5.86
N SER A 116 8.88 2.35 -4.86
CA SER A 116 8.85 3.82 -4.91
C SER A 116 10.23 4.46 -5.06
N VAL A 117 11.28 3.84 -4.51
CA VAL A 117 12.65 4.34 -4.64
C VAL A 117 13.38 3.79 -5.88
N SER A 118 12.75 2.89 -6.65
CA SER A 118 13.27 2.43 -7.94
C SER A 118 13.00 3.48 -9.01
N ASP A 119 13.98 3.76 -9.88
CA ASP A 119 13.84 4.80 -10.91
C ASP A 119 12.77 4.49 -11.95
N ASP A 120 12.55 3.21 -12.25
CA ASP A 120 11.52 2.76 -13.18
C ASP A 120 10.19 2.41 -12.48
N GLY A 121 10.16 2.37 -11.14
CA GLY A 121 9.00 1.93 -10.37
C GLY A 121 8.56 0.49 -10.63
N VAL A 122 9.40 -0.35 -11.26
CA VAL A 122 9.01 -1.66 -11.81
C VAL A 122 9.90 -2.77 -11.26
N HIS A 123 9.31 -3.78 -10.62
CA HIS A 123 10.04 -4.99 -10.22
C HIS A 123 9.24 -6.28 -10.45
N THR A 124 9.93 -7.36 -10.79
CA THR A 124 9.39 -8.72 -10.77
C THR A 124 9.35 -9.29 -9.35
N ALA A 125 8.56 -10.35 -9.15
CA ALA A 125 8.53 -11.07 -7.87
C ALA A 125 9.91 -11.58 -7.41
N ALA A 126 10.76 -11.99 -8.36
CA ALA A 126 12.10 -12.49 -8.07
C ALA A 126 13.03 -11.36 -7.60
N GLU A 127 12.96 -10.19 -8.23
CA GLU A 127 13.74 -9.01 -7.86
C GLU A 127 13.33 -8.48 -6.49
N LEU A 128 12.02 -8.38 -6.21
CA LEU A 128 11.52 -8.00 -4.89
C LEU A 128 11.97 -8.99 -3.80
N ALA A 129 11.84 -10.30 -4.05
CA ALA A 129 12.28 -11.33 -3.10
C ALA A 129 13.78 -11.23 -2.81
N GLN A 130 14.58 -10.96 -3.85
CA GLN A 130 16.02 -10.77 -3.72
C GLN A 130 16.37 -9.47 -2.99
N ARG A 131 15.80 -8.32 -3.36
CA ARG A 131 16.10 -7.03 -2.72
C ARG A 131 15.70 -7.02 -1.26
N LEU A 132 14.50 -7.51 -0.95
CA LEU A 132 13.96 -7.50 0.40
C LEU A 132 14.44 -8.68 1.26
N GLN A 133 15.17 -9.64 0.68
CA GLN A 133 15.65 -10.86 1.34
C GLN A 133 14.51 -11.65 2.00
N VAL A 134 13.39 -11.82 1.28
CA VAL A 134 12.20 -12.54 1.76
C VAL A 134 11.77 -13.64 0.79
N SER A 135 10.86 -14.51 1.24
CA SER A 135 10.37 -15.61 0.41
C SER A 135 9.46 -15.11 -0.73
N PRO A 136 9.39 -15.83 -1.88
CA PRO A 136 8.42 -15.51 -2.93
C PRO A 136 6.96 -15.50 -2.43
N ALA A 137 6.61 -16.38 -1.49
CA ALA A 137 5.28 -16.39 -0.89
C ALA A 137 4.97 -15.10 -0.11
N SER A 138 5.97 -14.54 0.59
CA SER A 138 5.84 -13.23 1.26
C SER A 138 5.58 -12.11 0.25
N ILE A 139 6.28 -12.13 -0.90
CA ILE A 139 6.05 -11.18 -1.98
C ILE A 139 4.64 -11.35 -2.56
N SER A 140 4.20 -12.57 -2.87
CA SER A 140 2.86 -12.81 -3.42
C SER A 140 1.75 -12.33 -2.48
N ASN A 141 1.91 -12.50 -1.16
CA ASN A 141 0.94 -12.00 -0.18
C ASN A 141 0.94 -10.48 -0.08
N ALA A 142 2.12 -9.85 -0.06
CA ALA A 142 2.25 -8.40 -0.01
C ALA A 142 1.68 -7.73 -1.26
N VAL A 143 2.02 -8.26 -2.45
CA VAL A 143 1.50 -7.79 -3.74
C VAL A 143 -0.02 -7.89 -3.79
N ARG A 144 -0.60 -9.04 -3.42
CA ARG A 144 -2.07 -9.21 -3.43
C ARG A 144 -2.77 -8.17 -2.56
N TYR A 145 -2.22 -7.91 -1.38
CA TYR A 145 -2.74 -6.87 -0.48
C TYR A 145 -2.63 -5.48 -1.12
N LEU A 146 -1.45 -5.11 -1.63
CA LEU A 146 -1.21 -3.80 -2.23
C LEU A 146 -2.05 -3.57 -3.50
N GLU A 147 -2.28 -4.61 -4.31
CA GLU A 147 -3.21 -4.58 -5.45
C GLU A 147 -4.65 -4.32 -4.99
N THR A 148 -5.08 -4.95 -3.89
CA THR A 148 -6.43 -4.74 -3.33
C THR A 148 -6.60 -3.32 -2.82
N GLN A 149 -5.52 -2.69 -2.34
CA GLN A 149 -5.51 -1.27 -1.94
C GLN A 149 -5.20 -0.33 -3.11
N ALA A 150 -5.11 -0.84 -4.35
CA ALA A 150 -4.78 -0.10 -5.56
C ALA A 150 -3.42 0.65 -5.55
N LEU A 151 -2.55 0.35 -4.58
CA LEU A 151 -1.23 0.98 -4.36
C LEU A 151 -0.17 0.56 -5.38
N LEU A 152 -0.41 -0.53 -6.11
CA LEU A 152 0.37 -0.96 -7.26
C LEU A 152 -0.52 -1.71 -8.23
N LYS A 153 -0.03 -1.93 -9.45
CA LYS A 153 -0.66 -2.82 -10.43
C LYS A 153 0.30 -3.89 -10.90
N ARG A 154 -0.27 -4.93 -11.49
CA ARG A 154 0.48 -6.00 -12.13
C ARG A 154 0.36 -5.91 -13.63
N GLU A 155 1.51 -5.87 -14.28
CA GLU A 155 1.62 -5.88 -15.74
C GLU A 155 2.30 -7.16 -16.20
N ARG A 156 2.02 -7.53 -17.46
CA ARG A 156 2.57 -8.74 -18.07
C ARG A 156 3.43 -8.37 -19.25
N THR A 157 4.74 -8.49 -19.06
CA THR A 157 5.74 -8.31 -20.12
C THR A 157 6.15 -9.69 -20.63
N GLY A 158 5.43 -10.17 -21.65
CA GLY A 158 5.59 -11.52 -22.21
C GLY A 158 5.15 -12.64 -21.25
N ARG A 159 6.09 -13.48 -20.80
CA ARG A 159 5.81 -14.59 -19.86
C ARG A 159 5.99 -14.24 -18.38
N ARG A 160 6.51 -13.03 -18.06
CA ARG A 160 6.82 -12.61 -16.69
C ARG A 160 5.83 -11.56 -16.20
N GLU A 161 5.48 -11.65 -14.92
CA GLU A 161 4.70 -10.63 -14.22
C GLU A 161 5.66 -9.59 -13.62
N GLN A 162 5.29 -8.32 -13.77
CA GLN A 162 5.95 -7.16 -13.19
C GLN A 162 4.95 -6.40 -12.31
N TYR A 163 5.44 -5.83 -11.22
CA TYR A 163 4.67 -4.99 -10.31
C TYR A 163 5.14 -3.55 -10.47
N VAL A 164 4.18 -2.65 -10.61
CA VAL A 164 4.42 -1.28 -11.07
C VAL A 164 3.75 -0.28 -10.15
N ILE A 165 4.51 0.71 -9.69
CA ILE A 165 3.99 1.99 -9.22
C ILE A 165 4.15 2.97 -10.37
N ASP A 166 3.03 3.39 -10.95
CA ASP A 166 2.98 4.34 -12.06
C ASP A 166 2.41 5.69 -11.60
N GLU A 167 2.43 6.66 -12.52
CA GLU A 167 1.90 8.01 -12.29
C GLU A 167 0.38 8.03 -12.03
N GLU A 168 -0.33 6.98 -12.43
CA GLU A 168 -1.79 6.81 -12.22
C GLU A 168 -2.14 6.21 -10.84
N MET A 169 -1.14 5.80 -10.05
CA MET A 169 -1.36 5.19 -8.75
C MET A 169 -2.20 6.06 -7.80
N PRO A 170 -1.94 7.37 -7.63
CA PRO A 170 -2.76 8.23 -6.75
C PRO A 170 -4.25 8.23 -7.13
N GLN A 171 -4.57 8.27 -8.42
CA GLN A 171 -5.94 8.27 -8.94
C GLN A 171 -6.63 6.93 -8.66
N ARG A 172 -5.93 5.81 -8.82
CA ARG A 172 -6.49 4.48 -8.50
C ARG A 172 -6.72 4.31 -7.00
N VAL A 173 -5.79 4.75 -6.16
CA VAL A 173 -5.94 4.72 -4.70
C VAL A 173 -7.11 5.60 -4.26
N TRP A 174 -7.27 6.78 -4.87
CA TRP A 174 -8.41 7.65 -4.62
C TRP A 174 -9.74 6.97 -4.95
N ALA A 175 -9.87 6.44 -6.17
CA ALA A 175 -11.07 5.73 -6.61
C ALA A 175 -11.41 4.54 -5.71
N GLU A 176 -10.40 3.77 -5.27
CA GLU A 176 -10.61 2.66 -4.35
C GLU A 176 -11.01 3.14 -2.94
N SER A 177 -10.43 4.25 -2.47
CA SER A 177 -10.81 4.84 -1.19
C SER A 177 -12.26 5.34 -1.19
N VAL A 178 -12.72 5.95 -2.29
CA VAL A 178 -14.13 6.34 -2.49
C VAL A 178 -15.03 5.11 -2.39
N ARG A 179 -14.72 4.02 -3.11
CA ARG A 179 -15.52 2.79 -3.07
C ARG A 179 -15.56 2.18 -1.68
N ALA A 180 -14.42 2.09 -1.00
CA ALA A 180 -14.33 1.56 0.35
C ALA A 180 -15.18 2.40 1.32
N ASN A 181 -15.15 3.72 1.18
CA ASN A 181 -15.93 4.64 1.98
C ASN A 181 -17.45 4.52 1.71
N GLN A 182 -17.87 4.29 0.46
CA GLN A 182 -19.26 3.96 0.13
C GLN A 182 -19.75 2.68 0.82
N GLU A 183 -18.92 1.64 0.90
CA GLU A 183 -19.31 0.41 1.60
C GLU A 183 -19.43 0.63 3.11
N TRP A 184 -18.58 1.48 3.71
CA TRP A 184 -18.75 1.91 5.12
C TRP A 184 -20.11 2.54 5.37
N ILE A 185 -20.55 3.47 4.51
CA ILE A 185 -21.87 4.12 4.63
C ILE A 185 -22.98 3.07 4.62
N LYS A 186 -22.94 2.18 3.64
CA LYS A 186 -23.96 1.15 3.41
C LYS A 186 -24.06 0.17 4.58
N ILE A 187 -22.92 -0.39 5.01
CA ILE A 187 -22.88 -1.37 6.11
C ILE A 187 -23.24 -0.72 7.44
N ALA A 188 -22.78 0.50 7.71
CA ALA A 188 -23.13 1.22 8.93
C ALA A 188 -24.64 1.53 8.98
N ARG A 189 -25.24 1.96 7.85
CA ARG A 189 -26.70 2.17 7.77
C ARG A 189 -27.48 0.88 8.02
N GLN A 190 -27.09 -0.22 7.38
CA GLN A 190 -27.68 -1.53 7.64
C GLN A 190 -27.52 -1.94 9.11
N GLY A 191 -26.37 -1.67 9.71
CA GLY A 191 -26.11 -1.91 11.13
C GLY A 191 -27.06 -1.13 12.04
N ALA A 192 -27.35 0.13 11.71
CA ALA A 192 -28.32 0.94 12.46
C ALA A 192 -29.73 0.35 12.42
N GLU A 193 -30.16 -0.18 11.27
CA GLU A 193 -31.46 -0.84 11.10
C GLU A 193 -31.53 -2.16 11.88
N VAL A 194 -30.50 -3.02 11.77
CA VAL A 194 -30.44 -4.32 12.46
C VAL A 194 -30.39 -4.16 13.99
N LEU A 195 -29.67 -3.16 14.48
CA LEU A 195 -29.52 -2.90 15.91
C LEU A 195 -30.66 -2.06 16.50
N GLY A 196 -31.59 -1.59 15.67
CA GLY A 196 -32.66 -0.67 16.02
C GLY A 196 -32.17 0.77 16.13
N THR A 197 -32.74 1.66 15.32
CA THR A 197 -32.30 3.06 15.17
C THR A 197 -32.45 3.92 16.41
N SER A 198 -33.31 3.53 17.35
CA SER A 198 -33.51 4.19 18.64
C SER A 198 -32.59 3.66 19.75
N THR A 199 -31.84 2.58 19.51
CA THR A 199 -30.91 2.03 20.50
C THR A 199 -29.58 2.81 20.48
N PRO A 200 -28.84 2.86 21.60
CA PRO A 200 -27.52 3.49 21.61
C PRO A 200 -26.54 2.89 20.59
N ALA A 201 -26.69 1.61 20.26
CA ALA A 201 -25.85 0.95 19.26
C ALA A 201 -26.25 1.34 17.83
N GLY A 202 -27.56 1.44 17.56
CA GLY A 202 -28.07 1.94 16.29
C GLY A 202 -27.69 3.39 16.03
N VAL A 203 -27.79 4.27 17.05
CA VAL A 203 -27.37 5.67 16.95
C VAL A 203 -25.88 5.79 16.58
N ARG A 204 -24.98 5.00 17.21
CA ARG A 204 -23.55 5.01 16.84
C ARG A 204 -23.30 4.58 15.39
N MET A 205 -24.07 3.62 14.89
CA MET A 205 -23.95 3.17 13.49
C MET A 205 -24.50 4.20 12.51
N ASP A 206 -25.59 4.88 12.86
CA ASP A 206 -26.11 6.00 12.09
C ASP A 206 -25.12 7.18 12.04
N ASP A 207 -24.53 7.55 13.18
CA ASP A 207 -23.49 8.58 13.26
C ASP A 207 -22.28 8.22 12.38
N LEU A 208 -21.83 6.96 12.43
CA LEU A 208 -20.74 6.47 11.58
C LEU A 208 -21.09 6.55 10.10
N SER A 209 -22.31 6.14 9.72
CA SER A 209 -22.81 6.25 8.35
C SER A 209 -22.83 7.70 7.87
N ARG A 210 -23.35 8.63 8.68
CA ARG A 210 -23.37 10.07 8.37
C ARG A 210 -21.98 10.69 8.27
N PHE A 211 -21.05 10.29 9.13
CA PHE A 211 -19.66 10.74 9.07
C PHE A 211 -18.99 10.30 7.76
N HIS A 212 -19.08 9.01 7.41
CA HIS A 212 -18.53 8.51 6.15
C HIS A 212 -19.24 9.09 4.94
N ALA A 213 -20.55 9.39 5.00
CA ALA A 213 -21.28 10.07 3.93
C ALA A 213 -20.72 11.46 3.65
N ARG A 214 -20.44 12.24 4.71
CA ARG A 214 -19.79 13.55 4.56
C ARG A 214 -18.38 13.45 4.00
N ILE A 215 -17.59 12.48 4.46
CA ILE A 215 -16.28 12.20 3.86
C ILE A 215 -16.44 11.86 2.38
N ASN A 216 -17.43 11.06 2.03
CA ASN A 216 -17.67 10.64 0.66
C ASN A 216 -18.05 11.79 -0.25
N GLU A 217 -18.85 12.75 0.24
CA GLU A 217 -19.18 13.98 -0.49
C GLU A 217 -17.90 14.78 -0.80
N VAL A 218 -17.00 14.92 0.17
CA VAL A 218 -15.69 15.56 -0.01
C VAL A 218 -14.78 14.76 -0.95
N MET A 219 -14.82 13.43 -0.90
CA MET A 219 -13.99 12.58 -1.76
C MET A 219 -14.52 12.46 -3.19
N LEU A 220 -15.85 12.47 -3.38
CA LEU A 220 -16.52 12.46 -4.68
C LEU A 220 -16.52 13.83 -5.34
N ASP A 221 -16.09 14.87 -4.63
CA ASP A 221 -15.76 16.15 -5.21
C ASP A 221 -14.45 16.04 -6.04
N ASP A 222 -14.52 15.24 -7.11
CA ASP A 222 -13.45 14.93 -8.07
C ASP A 222 -12.97 16.18 -8.84
N ARG A 223 -13.58 17.34 -8.61
CA ARG A 223 -13.17 18.60 -9.23
C ARG A 223 -12.02 19.27 -8.48
N VAL A 224 -11.78 18.88 -7.23
CA VAL A 224 -10.71 19.44 -6.40
C VAL A 224 -9.34 18.88 -6.83
N ALA A 225 -9.22 17.57 -7.06
CA ALA A 225 -7.93 16.97 -7.43
C ALA A 225 -7.41 17.42 -8.82
N VAL A 226 -8.30 17.69 -9.79
CA VAL A 226 -7.94 18.05 -11.18
C VAL A 226 -7.88 19.57 -11.40
N TYR A 227 -8.73 20.35 -10.74
CA TYR A 227 -8.88 21.79 -11.03
C TYR A 227 -8.64 22.72 -9.83
N VAL A 228 -8.19 22.26 -8.65
CA VAL A 228 -7.81 23.17 -7.54
C VAL A 228 -6.78 24.21 -7.96
N GLY A 229 -5.71 23.78 -8.64
CA GLY A 229 -4.69 24.70 -9.13
C GLY A 229 -5.27 25.75 -10.08
N ASP A 230 -6.20 25.32 -10.93
CA ASP A 230 -6.86 26.19 -11.89
C ASP A 230 -7.83 27.17 -11.21
N ALA A 231 -8.60 26.68 -10.24
CA ALA A 231 -9.53 27.47 -9.44
C ALA A 231 -8.80 28.55 -8.61
N LEU A 232 -7.67 28.21 -7.99
CA LEU A 232 -6.82 29.17 -7.27
C LEU A 232 -6.25 30.24 -8.21
N THR A 233 -5.88 29.87 -9.44
CA THR A 233 -5.39 30.81 -10.45
C THR A 233 -6.48 31.76 -10.94
N VAL A 234 -7.69 31.26 -11.18
CA VAL A 234 -8.87 32.09 -11.52
C VAL A 234 -9.24 33.02 -10.36
N LEU A 235 -9.22 32.53 -9.12
CA LEU A 235 -9.44 33.35 -7.92
C LEU A 235 -8.39 34.46 -7.80
N ALA A 236 -7.12 34.17 -8.04
CA ALA A 236 -6.05 35.17 -8.05
C ALA A 236 -6.29 36.24 -9.13
N ALA A 237 -6.72 35.84 -10.33
CA ALA A 237 -7.06 36.77 -11.41
C ALA A 237 -8.25 37.67 -11.04
N LEU A 238 -9.31 37.10 -10.44
CA LEU A 238 -10.48 37.85 -9.98
C LEU A 238 -10.13 38.83 -8.84
N LEU A 239 -9.31 38.41 -7.88
CA LEU A 239 -8.82 39.25 -6.79
C LEU A 239 -7.93 40.39 -7.31
N HIS A 240 -7.04 40.09 -8.26
CA HIS A 240 -6.18 41.10 -8.89
C HIS A 240 -7.00 42.13 -9.68
N ALA A 241 -7.99 41.70 -10.45
CA ALA A 241 -8.82 42.57 -11.27
C ALA A 241 -9.75 43.49 -10.45
N ARG A 242 -10.11 43.09 -9.22
CA ARG A 242 -11.03 43.77 -8.28
C ARG A 242 -12.41 44.12 -8.86
N ARG A 243 -12.76 43.59 -10.03
CA ARG A 243 -14.00 43.81 -10.78
C ARG A 243 -14.53 42.48 -11.32
N SER A 244 -15.77 42.48 -11.79
CA SER A 244 -16.37 41.30 -12.41
C SER A 244 -15.72 40.99 -13.77
N LEU A 245 -15.44 39.72 -14.05
CA LEU A 245 -14.91 39.23 -15.33
C LEU A 245 -15.79 38.12 -15.90
N SER A 246 -15.99 38.12 -17.22
CA SER A 246 -16.68 37.04 -17.92
C SER A 246 -15.74 35.87 -18.23
N VAL A 247 -16.30 34.69 -18.54
CA VAL A 247 -15.52 33.50 -18.95
C VAL A 247 -14.59 33.80 -20.14
N PRO A 248 -15.04 34.45 -21.24
CA PRO A 248 -14.14 34.78 -22.35
C PRO A 248 -13.00 35.72 -21.97
N ALA A 249 -13.24 36.67 -21.06
CA ALA A 249 -12.21 37.60 -20.60
C ALA A 249 -11.15 36.90 -19.74
N LEU A 250 -11.57 35.95 -18.88
CA LEU A 250 -10.66 35.11 -18.10
C LEU A 250 -9.87 34.15 -19.00
N ALA A 251 -10.52 33.51 -19.98
CA ALA A 251 -9.88 32.64 -20.96
C ALA A 251 -8.79 33.38 -21.74
N ALA A 252 -9.09 34.58 -22.25
CA ALA A 252 -8.14 35.41 -22.96
C ALA A 252 -6.96 35.87 -22.08
N ALA A 253 -7.22 36.23 -20.82
CA ALA A 253 -6.19 36.69 -19.89
C ALA A 253 -5.27 35.57 -19.39
N LEU A 254 -5.79 34.35 -19.23
CA LEU A 254 -5.05 33.18 -18.74
C LEU A 254 -4.46 32.32 -19.85
N GLY A 255 -4.84 32.56 -21.11
CA GLY A 255 -4.44 31.72 -22.25
C GLY A 255 -5.06 30.32 -22.20
N TRP A 256 -6.25 30.18 -21.62
CA TRP A 256 -6.95 28.91 -21.45
C TRP A 256 -8.15 28.81 -22.38
N ASP A 257 -8.62 27.60 -22.65
CA ASP A 257 -9.92 27.40 -23.28
C ASP A 257 -11.07 27.72 -22.31
N GLY A 258 -12.26 27.98 -22.87
CA GLY A 258 -13.43 28.38 -22.09
C GLY A 258 -14.02 27.27 -21.22
N GLU A 259 -13.80 26.00 -21.57
CA GLU A 259 -14.31 24.86 -20.82
C GLU A 259 -13.50 24.66 -19.52
N ARG A 260 -12.17 24.78 -19.60
CA ARG A 260 -11.25 24.78 -18.47
C ARG A 260 -11.53 25.92 -17.49
N VAL A 261 -11.75 27.14 -18.00
CA VAL A 261 -12.12 28.29 -17.15
C VAL A 261 -13.48 28.07 -16.48
N SER A 262 -14.46 27.53 -17.21
CA SER A 262 -15.79 27.25 -16.67
C SER A 262 -15.75 26.16 -15.59
N ALA A 263 -14.92 25.13 -15.78
CA ALA A 263 -14.70 24.08 -14.78
C ALA A 263 -14.05 24.65 -13.52
N ALA A 264 -13.01 25.48 -13.65
CA ALA A 264 -12.31 26.12 -12.53
C ALA A 264 -13.22 27.09 -11.73
N LEU A 265 -14.05 27.89 -12.42
CA LEU A 265 -15.02 28.78 -11.77
C LEU A 265 -16.08 28.00 -11.00
N ARG A 266 -16.59 26.91 -11.57
CA ARG A 266 -17.56 26.04 -10.92
C ARG A 266 -17.01 25.43 -9.63
N VAL A 267 -15.73 25.01 -9.64
CA VAL A 267 -15.04 24.56 -8.42
C VAL A 267 -14.97 25.65 -7.37
N ALA A 268 -14.60 26.87 -7.75
CA ALA A 268 -14.44 27.99 -6.82
C ALA A 268 -15.79 28.51 -6.25
N GLU A 269 -16.90 28.32 -6.95
CA GLU A 269 -18.26 28.64 -6.48
C GLU A 269 -18.82 27.56 -5.56
N GLU A 270 -18.70 26.28 -5.94
CA GLU A 270 -19.29 25.16 -5.22
C GLU A 270 -18.49 24.77 -3.97
N HIS A 271 -17.19 25.09 -3.92
CA HIS A 271 -16.27 24.66 -2.85
C HIS A 271 -15.53 25.84 -2.19
N PRO A 272 -16.23 26.70 -1.44
CA PRO A 272 -15.65 27.91 -0.82
C PRO A 272 -14.53 27.61 0.20
N HIS A 273 -14.45 26.37 0.70
CA HIS A 273 -13.38 25.92 1.59
C HIS A 273 -12.02 25.73 0.88
N VAL A 274 -12.02 25.56 -0.45
CA VAL A 274 -10.80 25.48 -1.29
C VAL A 274 -10.21 26.87 -1.55
N ALA A 275 -11.04 27.90 -1.61
CA ALA A 275 -10.69 29.25 -2.04
C ALA A 275 -10.03 30.14 -0.96
N GLY A 276 -9.92 29.66 0.28
CA GLY A 276 -9.36 30.44 1.40
C GLY A 276 -10.39 31.42 2.01
N PRO A 277 -10.01 32.64 2.44
CA PRO A 277 -10.94 33.60 3.08
C PRO A 277 -11.88 34.30 2.08
N VAL A 278 -12.08 33.73 0.89
CA VAL A 278 -12.74 34.36 -0.26
C VAL A 278 -13.61 33.31 -0.96
N ARG A 279 -14.73 33.70 -1.54
CA ARG A 279 -15.59 32.89 -2.43
C ARG A 279 -15.79 33.58 -3.77
N VAL A 280 -16.16 32.82 -4.81
CA VAL A 280 -16.60 33.40 -6.10
C VAL A 280 -18.11 33.64 -6.06
N ASN A 281 -18.55 34.76 -6.63
CA ASN A 281 -19.96 35.06 -6.86
C ASN A 281 -20.19 35.35 -8.35
N SER A 282 -21.17 34.69 -8.96
CA SER A 282 -21.67 34.99 -10.29
C SER A 282 -22.85 35.97 -10.21
N CYS A 283 -22.73 37.11 -10.89
CA CYS A 283 -23.81 38.09 -11.02
C CYS A 283 -23.79 38.67 -12.44
N GLY A 284 -24.94 38.61 -13.12
CA GLY A 284 -25.12 39.25 -14.44
C GLY A 284 -24.19 38.72 -15.55
N GLY A 285 -23.77 37.46 -15.47
CA GLY A 285 -22.89 36.84 -16.49
C GLY A 285 -21.38 37.08 -16.28
N GLY A 286 -20.99 37.67 -15.15
CA GLY A 286 -19.59 37.81 -14.75
C GLY A 286 -19.34 37.27 -13.33
N TYR A 287 -18.09 36.97 -13.04
CA TYR A 287 -17.62 36.38 -11.79
C TYR A 287 -16.75 37.38 -11.03
N ARG A 288 -16.89 37.43 -9.70
CA ARG A 288 -16.07 38.25 -8.80
C ARG A 288 -15.70 37.48 -7.54
N ALA A 289 -14.48 37.67 -7.07
CA ALA A 289 -14.04 37.21 -5.76
C ALA A 289 -14.56 38.14 -4.64
N VAL A 290 -15.16 37.59 -3.60
CA VAL A 290 -15.68 38.31 -2.41
C VAL A 290 -15.26 37.63 -1.12
N ALA A 291 -15.09 38.38 -0.03
CA ALA A 291 -14.68 37.80 1.25
C ALA A 291 -15.72 36.78 1.79
N LEU A 292 -15.24 35.70 2.41
CA LEU A 292 -16.05 34.68 3.05
C LEU A 292 -16.30 35.08 4.51
N VAL A 293 -17.27 35.98 4.70
CA VAL A 293 -17.61 36.59 6.01
C VAL A 293 -18.16 35.60 7.04
N GLU A 294 -18.64 34.43 6.61
CA GLU A 294 -19.09 33.33 7.48
C GLU A 294 -17.97 32.73 8.36
N ARG A 295 -16.70 33.07 8.09
CA ARG A 295 -15.56 32.73 8.95
C ARG A 295 -15.29 33.75 10.07
N LEU A 296 -15.94 34.91 10.00
CA LEU A 296 -15.83 35.98 11.00
C LEU A 296 -17.07 35.93 11.89
N THR A 297 -16.87 36.03 13.20
CA THR A 297 -17.97 36.27 14.14
C THR A 297 -18.60 37.63 13.89
N GLU A 298 -19.84 37.84 14.30
CA GLU A 298 -20.52 39.14 14.19
C GLU A 298 -19.72 40.28 14.85
N GLU A 299 -19.05 39.98 15.97
CA GLU A 299 -18.17 40.92 16.68
C GLU A 299 -16.91 41.28 15.88
N GLN A 300 -16.31 40.31 15.19
CA GLN A 300 -15.14 40.55 14.32
C GLN A 300 -15.51 41.33 13.06
N MET A 301 -16.70 41.10 12.49
CA MET A 301 -17.19 41.88 11.34
C MET A 301 -17.42 43.35 11.74
N ALA A 302 -18.08 43.59 12.87
CA ALA A 302 -18.33 44.94 13.37
C ALA A 302 -17.04 45.74 13.64
N ALA A 303 -15.98 45.07 14.13
CA ALA A 303 -14.68 45.71 14.39
C ALA A 303 -13.84 46.03 13.13
N LEU A 304 -14.19 45.47 11.97
CA LEU A 304 -13.51 45.72 10.69
C LEU A 304 -14.22 46.76 9.83
N GLU A 305 -15.48 47.09 10.16
CA GLU A 305 -16.30 48.11 9.50
C GLU A 305 -16.21 49.49 10.19
N SER A 306 -15.59 49.56 11.37
CA SER A 306 -15.29 50.78 12.15
C SER A 306 -13.95 51.41 11.79
#